data_AF-A0AAV1SD09-F1
#
_entry.id   AF-A0AAV1SD09-F1
#
_cell.length_a   1.000
_cell.length_b   1.000
_cell.length_c   1.000
_cell.angle_alpha   90.00
_cell.angle_beta   90.00
_cell.angle_gamma   90.00
#
_symmetry.space_group_name_H-M   'P 1'
#
loop_
_entity.id
_entity.type
_entity.pdbx_description
1 polymer ?
#
loop_
_entity_poly.entity_id
_entity_poly.type
_entity_poly.pdbx_seq_one_letter_code
_entity_poly.pdbx_strand_id
1 'polypeptide(L)'
;MSTFVGDRYRCKDCVEQIGFDLCGDCYNTCSKRPGRFNQQHTPDHKFELVKSTIIRSIMLRLVTGQLDDASAFANHDDASGISENETP
;
A
#
# COMPACT_ATOMS: atom_id res chain seq x y z
N MET A 1 -5.37 -8.89 -8.39
CA MET A 1 -4.32 -8.25 -7.57
C MET A 1 -2.99 -8.33 -8.28
N SER A 2 -2.34 -7.20 -8.58
CA SER A 2 -0.92 -7.21 -8.95
C SER A 2 -0.08 -7.18 -7.69
N THR A 3 0.75 -8.20 -7.48
CA THR A 3 1.73 -8.20 -6.41
C THR A 3 2.84 -7.21 -6.77
N PHE A 4 3.04 -6.20 -5.93
CA PHE A 4 4.19 -5.30 -6.04
C PHE A 4 5.42 -6.05 -5.52
N VAL A 5 6.22 -6.60 -6.44
CA VAL A 5 7.53 -7.16 -6.11
C VAL A 5 8.52 -6.01 -6.02
N GLY A 6 9.20 -5.87 -4.88
CA GLY A 6 10.26 -4.88 -4.67
C GLY A 6 9.90 -3.76 -3.68
N ASP A 7 10.71 -2.70 -3.71
CA ASP A 7 10.60 -1.57 -2.80
C ASP A 7 9.31 -0.77 -3.04
N ARG A 8 8.67 -0.36 -1.94
CA ARG A 8 7.52 0.54 -1.95
C ARG A 8 7.93 1.88 -1.35
N TYR A 9 7.80 2.93 -2.13
CA TYR A 9 8.04 4.30 -1.71
C TYR A 9 6.71 5.01 -1.53
N ARG A 10 6.44 5.52 -0.33
CA ARG A 10 5.24 6.28 0.01
C ARG A 10 5.55 7.77 0.04
N CYS A 11 4.73 8.59 -0.62
CA CYS A 11 4.79 10.03 -0.47
C CYS A 11 4.35 10.43 0.94
N LYS A 12 5.15 11.23 1.64
CA LYS A 12 4.87 11.65 3.02
C LYS A 12 4.14 12.98 3.14
N ASP A 13 4.09 13.73 2.03
CA ASP A 13 3.51 15.08 1.98
C ASP A 13 2.09 15.07 1.38
N CYS A 14 1.66 13.94 0.79
CA CYS A 14 0.27 13.75 0.37
C CYS A 14 -0.62 13.56 1.61
N VAL A 15 -1.70 14.34 1.68
CA VAL A 15 -2.65 14.33 2.82
C VAL A 15 -3.88 13.47 2.55
N GLU A 16 -4.09 13.07 1.30
CA GLU A 16 -5.19 12.22 0.88
C GLU A 16 -5.06 10.84 1.51
N GLN A 17 -6.17 10.27 1.99
CA GLN A 17 -6.17 8.95 2.64
C GLN A 17 -5.66 7.83 1.72
N ILE A 18 -5.91 7.94 0.41
CA ILE A 18 -5.41 6.99 -0.59
C ILE A 18 -3.90 7.12 -0.82
N GLY A 19 -3.31 8.28 -0.50
CA GLY A 19 -1.88 8.56 -0.65
C GLY A 19 -1.38 8.61 -2.11
N PHE A 20 -0.05 8.56 -2.26
CA PHE A 20 0.64 8.46 -3.54
C PHE A 20 1.88 7.59 -3.36
N ASP A 21 1.87 6.40 -3.97
CA ASP A 21 2.93 5.41 -3.80
C ASP A 21 3.54 5.02 -5.14
N LEU A 22 4.84 4.75 -5.11
CA LEU A 22 5.62 4.27 -6.25
C LEU A 22 6.30 2.95 -5.87
N CYS A 23 6.40 2.03 -6.82
CA CYS A 23 7.38 0.95 -6.72
C CYS A 23 8.80 1.51 -6.92
N GLY A 24 9.82 0.71 -6.61
CA GLY A 24 11.23 1.08 -6.77
C GLY A 24 11.57 1.57 -8.18
N ASP A 25 11.10 0.89 -9.22
CA ASP A 25 11.36 1.29 -10.61
C ASP A 25 10.74 2.65 -10.95
N CYS A 26 9.50 2.88 -10.53
CA CYS A 26 8.84 4.16 -10.75
C CYS A 26 9.49 5.29 -9.92
N TYR A 27 9.95 5.00 -8.71
CA TYR A 27 10.70 5.97 -7.92
C TYR A 27 12.01 6.39 -8.63
N ASN A 28 12.76 5.43 -9.15
CA ASN A 28 14.06 5.66 -9.78
C ASN A 28 13.96 6.32 -11.16
N THR A 29 12.93 5.97 -11.94
CA THR A 29 12.79 6.45 -13.33
C THR A 29 11.87 7.65 -13.46
N CYS A 30 10.88 7.82 -12.57
CA CYS A 30 9.83 8.79 -12.76
C CYS A 30 9.16 9.32 -11.47
N SER A 31 9.93 9.50 -10.39
CA SER A 31 9.44 10.04 -9.12
C SER A 31 8.81 11.43 -9.18
N LYS A 32 9.15 12.24 -10.18
CA LYS A 32 8.67 13.63 -10.32
C LYS A 32 7.34 13.76 -11.09
N ARG A 33 6.61 12.66 -11.29
CA ARG A 33 5.32 12.71 -12.01
C ARG A 33 4.24 13.32 -11.11
N PRO A 34 3.36 14.18 -11.64
CA PRO A 34 2.26 14.74 -10.85
C PRO A 34 1.26 13.66 -10.44
N GLY A 35 0.49 13.97 -9.39
CA GLY A 35 -0.64 13.16 -8.96
C GLY A 35 -1.66 12.89 -10.07
N ARG A 36 -2.42 11.80 -9.93
CA ARG A 36 -3.57 11.48 -10.80
C ARG A 36 -4.81 11.38 -9.93
N PHE A 37 -6.00 11.54 -10.52
CA PHE A 37 -7.28 11.27 -9.85
C PHE A 37 -7.43 11.98 -8.49
N ASN A 38 -7.59 13.31 -8.50
CA ASN A 38 -7.78 14.13 -7.28
C ASN A 38 -6.65 14.03 -6.24
N GLN A 39 -5.48 13.49 -6.59
CA GLN A 39 -4.28 13.55 -5.76
C GLN A 39 -3.52 14.84 -6.07
N GLN A 40 -3.25 15.65 -5.05
CA GLN A 40 -2.47 16.89 -5.11
C GLN A 40 -0.97 16.62 -4.94
N HIS A 41 -0.48 15.49 -5.46
CA HIS A 41 0.95 15.19 -5.45
C HIS A 41 1.70 16.13 -6.40
N THR A 42 2.78 16.75 -5.91
CA THR A 42 3.66 17.61 -6.69
C THR A 42 5.08 17.03 -6.76
N PRO A 43 5.88 17.40 -7.78
CA PRO A 43 7.26 16.91 -7.91
C PRO A 43 8.19 17.24 -6.73
N ASP A 44 7.82 18.22 -5.90
CA ASP A 44 8.60 18.64 -4.73
C ASP A 44 8.28 17.81 -3.48
N HIS A 45 7.23 16.99 -3.52
CA HIS A 45 6.88 16.09 -2.43
C HIS A 45 7.95 15.01 -2.25
N LYS A 46 8.15 14.62 -1.01
CA LYS A 46 9.19 13.70 -0.58
C LYS A 46 8.61 12.31 -0.33
N PHE A 47 9.42 11.32 -0.66
CA PHE A 47 9.09 9.92 -0.44
C PHE A 47 9.85 9.35 0.75
N GLU A 48 9.29 8.31 1.33
CA GLU A 48 9.95 7.42 2.28
C GLU A 48 9.85 5.96 1.81
N LEU A 49 10.91 5.19 2.05
CA LEU A 49 10.91 3.75 1.78
C LEU A 49 10.11 3.04 2.87
N VAL A 50 9.05 2.35 2.48
CA VAL A 50 8.22 1.55 3.38
C VAL A 50 8.95 0.25 3.68
N LYS A 51 9.40 0.11 4.94
CA LYS A 51 10.06 -1.12 5.39
C LYS A 51 9.05 -2.26 5.43
N SER A 52 9.37 -3.35 4.73
CA SER A 52 8.59 -4.58 4.82
C SER A 52 8.63 -5.12 6.25
N THR A 53 7.47 -5.19 6.90
CA THR A 53 7.31 -5.80 8.21
C THR A 53 7.19 -7.32 8.14
N ILE A 54 7.17 -7.90 6.94
CA ILE A 54 6.99 -9.34 6.72
C ILE A 54 8.11 -10.13 7.38
N ILE A 55 9.38 -9.71 7.21
CA ILE A 55 10.51 -10.40 7.84
C ILE A 55 10.42 -10.27 9.37
N ARG A 56 10.02 -9.09 9.88
CA ARG A 56 9.84 -8.87 11.31
C ARG A 56 8.71 -9.75 11.88
N SER A 57 7.59 -9.90 11.17
CA SER A 57 6.48 -10.73 11.61
C SER A 57 6.80 -12.22 11.51
N ILE A 58 7.54 -12.66 10.48
CA ILE A 58 8.07 -14.03 10.39
C ILE A 58 9.02 -14.30 11.55
N MET A 59 10.00 -13.42 11.79
CA MET A 59 10.95 -13.56 12.89
C MET A 59 10.25 -13.59 14.25
N LEU A 60 9.27 -12.71 14.47
CA LEU A 60 8.50 -12.71 15.71
C LEU A 60 7.76 -14.03 15.90
N ARG A 61 7.10 -14.55 14.87
CA ARG A 61 6.39 -15.84 14.92
C ARG A 61 7.32 -17.03 15.18
N LEU A 62 8.51 -17.03 14.58
CA LEU A 62 9.53 -18.05 14.85
C LEU A 62 10.01 -18.01 16.30
N VAL A 63 10.22 -16.81 16.86
CA VAL A 63 10.64 -16.63 18.25
C VAL A 63 9.53 -17.00 19.24
N THR A 64 8.27 -16.68 18.92
CA THR A 64 7.12 -16.95 19.81
C THR A 64 6.52 -18.34 19.64
N GLY A 65 6.98 -19.14 18.66
CA GLY A 65 6.47 -20.49 18.41
C GLY A 65 5.06 -20.55 17.81
N GLN A 66 4.50 -19.42 17.35
CA GLN A 66 3.22 -19.35 16.62
C GLN A 66 3.40 -19.70 15.14
N LEU A 67 3.83 -20.94 14.87
CA LEU A 67 3.78 -21.53 13.54
C LEU A 67 2.35 -22.03 13.27
N ASP A 68 1.41 -21.09 13.26
CA ASP A 68 0.05 -21.38 12.86
C ASP A 68 0.07 -21.57 11.34
N ASP A 69 -0.46 -22.71 10.92
CA ASP A 69 -0.43 -23.29 9.58
C ASP A 69 -0.55 -22.25 8.45
N ALA A 70 0.40 -22.27 7.53
CA ALA A 70 0.66 -21.24 6.54
C ALA A 70 -0.36 -21.24 5.38
N SER A 71 -1.66 -21.19 5.66
CA SER A 71 -2.72 -21.33 4.65
C SER A 71 -3.82 -20.26 4.64
N ALA A 72 -3.81 -19.25 5.52
CA ALA A 72 -4.92 -18.29 5.61
C ALA A 72 -4.48 -16.82 5.64
N PHE A 73 -3.80 -16.32 4.60
CA PHE A 73 -3.71 -14.88 4.35
C PHE A 73 -3.91 -14.55 2.88
N ALA A 74 -5.04 -14.98 2.34
CA ALA A 74 -5.70 -14.29 1.24
C ALA A 74 -7.18 -14.19 1.62
N ASN A 75 -7.78 -13.03 1.35
CA ASN A 75 -9.19 -12.70 1.51
C ASN A 75 -9.56 -12.12 2.89
N HIS A 76 -9.35 -10.80 2.99
CA HIS A 76 -10.34 -9.96 3.67
C HIS A 76 -10.86 -8.98 2.61
N ASP A 77 -11.81 -9.45 1.81
CA ASP A 77 -12.62 -8.60 0.94
C ASP A 77 -13.74 -8.02 1.81
N ASP A 78 -13.57 -6.79 2.26
CA ASP A 78 -14.67 -6.02 2.84
C ASP A 78 -15.45 -5.39 1.68
N ALA A 79 -16.28 -6.21 1.04
CA ALA A 79 -17.26 -5.77 0.07
C ALA A 79 -18.47 -5.19 0.81
N SER A 80 -18.40 -3.92 1.19
CA SER A 80 -19.61 -3.17 1.56
C SER A 80 -20.42 -2.88 0.30
N GLY A 81 -21.53 -3.61 0.17
CA GLY A 81 -22.50 -3.48 -0.89
C GLY A 81 -23.05 -2.05 -1.01
N ILE A 82 -23.19 -1.62 -2.26
CA ILE A 82 -23.86 -0.38 -2.65
C ILE A 82 -25.36 -0.59 -2.35
N SER A 83 -25.91 0.23 -1.45
CA SER A 83 -27.34 0.35 -1.22
C SER A 83 -27.90 1.35 -2.23
N GLU A 84 -28.64 0.86 -3.22
CA GLU A 84 -29.48 1.67 -4.10
C GLU A 84 -30.68 2.15 -3.29
N ASN A 85 -30.88 3.46 -3.16
CA ASN A 85 -32.17 4.00 -2.75
C ASN A 85 -32.75 4.92 -3.84
N GLU A 86 -33.88 4.43 -4.38
CA GLU A 86 -34.76 5.13 -5.29
C GLU A 86 -35.29 6.43 -4.67
N THR A 87 -35.37 7.46 -5.50
CA THR A 87 -36.02 8.75 -5.19
C THR A 87 -37.47 8.70 -5.65
N PRO A 88 -38.41 9.23 -4.86
CA PRO A 88 -39.61 9.86 -5.40
C PRO A 88 -39.42 11.38 -5.56
#